data_AF-A0A6F8YAM5-F1
#
_entry.id   AF-A0A6F8YAM5-F1
#
_cell.length_a   1.000
_cell.length_b   1.000
_cell.length_c   1.000
_cell.angle_alpha   90.00
_cell.angle_beta   90.00
_cell.angle_gamma   90.00
#
_symmetry.space_group_name_H-M   'P 1'
#
loop_
_entity.id
_entity.type
_entity.pdbx_description
1 polymer ?
#
loop_
_entity_poly.entity_id
_entity_poly.type
_entity_poly.pdbx_seq_one_letter_code
_entity_poly.pdbx_strand_id
1 'polypeptide(L)'
;MGGLRLRTAQIPLLSCTTGGEVTELDAEHLWQVLRRPFEVERVLNGLLRLDRHRYLDLSPSGSLANLVRPRLTDRSASRTFPVLSPFSTDGALWERVLADRTAADRS
;
A
#
# COMPACT_ATOMS: atom_id res chain seq x y z
N MET A 1 -10.00 8.67 31.13
CA MET A 1 -9.40 7.80 30.10
C MET A 1 -10.15 8.02 28.80
N GLY A 2 -9.47 8.43 27.73
CA GLY A 2 -10.12 8.62 26.42
C GLY A 2 -10.31 7.26 25.73
N GLY A 3 -11.55 6.91 25.38
CA GLY A 3 -11.85 5.73 24.58
C GLY A 3 -11.55 5.97 23.10
N LEU A 4 -10.92 5.00 22.43
CA LEU A 4 -10.73 5.02 20.99
C LEU A 4 -12.07 4.76 20.29
N ARG A 5 -12.53 5.69 19.43
CA ARG A 5 -13.72 5.50 18.59
C ARG A 5 -13.28 5.27 17.15
N LEU A 6 -13.40 4.03 16.71
CA LEU A 6 -13.11 3.63 15.34
C LEU A 6 -14.37 3.76 14.49
N ARG A 7 -14.19 3.98 13.18
CA ARG A 7 -15.28 4.16 12.21
C ARG A 7 -15.09 3.17 11.06
N THR A 8 -16.17 2.86 10.37
CA THR A 8 -16.15 2.06 9.14
C THR A 8 -15.19 2.67 8.12
N ALA A 9 -14.37 1.80 7.51
CA ALA A 9 -13.45 2.22 6.46
C ALA A 9 -14.23 2.78 5.26
N GLN A 10 -13.82 3.94 4.75
CA GLN A 10 -14.42 4.59 3.59
C GLN A 10 -13.68 4.29 2.28
N ILE A 11 -12.54 3.63 2.39
CA ILE A 11 -11.75 3.08 1.28
C ILE A 11 -11.49 1.61 1.57
N PRO A 12 -11.36 0.75 0.53
CA PRO A 12 -11.03 -0.65 0.72
C PRO A 12 -9.75 -0.78 1.56
N LEU A 13 -9.85 -1.50 2.69
CA LEU A 13 -8.75 -1.72 3.60
C LEU A 13 -8.42 -3.20 3.63
N LEU A 14 -7.21 -3.55 3.19
CA LEU A 14 -6.73 -4.92 3.21
C LEU A 14 -5.82 -5.12 4.44
N SER A 15 -6.19 -6.03 5.32
CA SER A 15 -5.37 -6.37 6.49
C SER A 15 -4.43 -7.52 6.15
N CYS A 16 -3.13 -7.30 6.36
CA CYS A 16 -2.12 -8.36 6.25
C CYS A 16 -2.18 -9.36 7.41
N THR A 17 -2.95 -9.06 8.46
CA THR A 17 -3.16 -9.96 9.59
C THR A 17 -4.30 -10.95 9.34
N THR A 18 -5.41 -10.49 8.76
CA THR A 18 -6.54 -11.37 8.40
C THR A 18 -6.47 -11.87 6.96
N GLY A 19 -5.61 -11.27 6.13
CA GLY A 19 -5.35 -11.70 4.75
C GLY A 19 -6.47 -11.36 3.77
N GLY A 20 -7.27 -10.34 4.07
CA GLY A 20 -8.44 -9.94 3.27
C GLY A 20 -8.92 -8.53 3.59
N GLU A 21 -10.04 -8.14 2.99
CA GLU A 21 -10.67 -6.84 3.22
C GLU A 21 -11.32 -6.78 4.61
N VAL A 22 -11.18 -5.63 5.26
CA VAL A 22 -11.71 -5.33 6.59
C VAL A 22 -12.46 -4.02 6.53
N THR A 23 -13.75 -4.06 6.85
CA THR A 23 -14.62 -2.87 6.85
C THR A 23 -14.70 -2.21 8.22
N GLU A 24 -14.56 -2.99 9.29
CA GLU A 24 -14.61 -2.53 10.68
C GLU A 24 -13.29 -2.81 11.39
N LEU A 25 -12.64 -1.74 11.83
CA LEU A 25 -11.51 -1.80 12.74
C LEU A 25 -12.10 -1.67 14.14
N ASP A 26 -12.08 -2.73 14.93
CA ASP A 26 -12.44 -2.68 16.34
C ASP A 26 -11.21 -2.95 17.23
N ALA A 27 -11.42 -2.93 18.55
CA ALA A 27 -10.34 -3.19 19.49
C ALA A 27 -9.76 -4.60 19.34
N GLU A 28 -10.59 -5.58 18.99
CA GLU A 28 -10.16 -6.97 18.77
C GLU A 28 -9.29 -7.08 17.51
N HIS A 29 -9.65 -6.41 16.42
CA HIS A 29 -8.83 -6.37 15.21
C HIS A 29 -7.44 -5.79 15.50
N LEU A 30 -7.38 -4.66 16.21
CA LEU A 30 -6.11 -4.05 16.61
C LEU A 30 -5.30 -4.98 17.53
N TRP A 31 -5.97 -5.71 18.42
CA TRP A 31 -5.33 -6.69 19.27
C TRP A 31 -4.73 -7.86 18.48
N GLN A 32 -5.44 -8.34 17.46
CA GLN A 32 -4.91 -9.36 16.55
C GLN A 32 -3.71 -8.84 15.76
N VAL A 33 -3.75 -7.61 15.23
CA VAL A 33 -2.62 -6.99 14.49
C VAL A 33 -1.34 -6.98 15.33
N LEU A 34 -1.45 -6.76 16.63
CA LEU A 34 -0.29 -6.74 17.54
C LEU A 34 0.26 -8.14 17.89
N ARG A 35 -0.55 -9.20 17.75
CA ARG A 35 -0.22 -10.54 18.28
C ARG A 35 -0.08 -11.63 17.24
N ARG A 36 -0.55 -11.40 16.02
CA ARG A 36 -0.53 -12.36 14.92
C ARG A 36 0.57 -12.02 13.92
N PRO A 37 1.08 -13.01 13.17
CA PRO A 37 2.02 -12.77 12.08
C PRO A 37 1.48 -11.77 11.06
N PHE A 38 2.40 -10.98 10.49
CA PHE A 38 2.11 -10.03 9.42
C PHE A 38 2.37 -10.69 8.06
N GLU A 39 1.33 -11.14 7.37
CA GLU A 39 1.41 -11.91 6.12
C GLU A 39 1.16 -11.04 4.87
N VAL A 40 2.07 -10.11 4.60
CA VAL A 40 1.95 -9.16 3.48
C VAL A 40 1.86 -9.84 2.11
N GLU A 41 2.54 -10.97 1.93
CA GLU A 41 2.57 -11.73 0.68
C GLU A 41 1.19 -12.19 0.23
N ARG A 42 0.35 -12.62 1.19
CA ARG A 42 -1.00 -13.10 0.91
C ARG A 42 -1.86 -12.01 0.26
N VAL A 43 -1.76 -10.78 0.78
CA VAL A 43 -2.49 -9.61 0.27
C VAL A 43 -1.91 -9.14 -1.06
N LEU A 44 -0.57 -9.04 -1.15
CA LEU A 44 0.11 -8.59 -2.37
C LEU A 44 -0.14 -9.52 -3.56
N ASN A 45 -0.14 -10.83 -3.36
CA ASN A 45 -0.46 -11.80 -4.42
C ASN A 45 -1.87 -11.59 -4.98
N GLY A 46 -2.81 -11.11 -4.16
CA GLY A 46 -4.14 -10.71 -4.61
C GLY A 46 -4.11 -9.51 -5.54
N LEU A 47 -3.42 -8.45 -5.10
CA LEU A 47 -3.34 -7.18 -5.81
C LEU A 47 -2.55 -7.28 -7.11
N LEU A 48 -1.44 -8.02 -7.12
CA LEU A 48 -0.52 -8.10 -8.25
C LEU A 48 -1.14 -8.81 -9.48
N ARG A 49 -2.18 -9.64 -9.30
CA ARG A 49 -2.84 -10.34 -10.41
C ARG A 49 -3.53 -9.42 -11.42
N LEU A 50 -3.99 -8.24 -11.00
CA LEU A 50 -4.75 -7.34 -11.87
C LEU A 50 -3.86 -6.49 -12.79
N ASP A 51 -2.53 -6.54 -12.58
CA ASP A 51 -1.48 -5.80 -13.28
C ASP A 51 -1.92 -4.43 -13.84
N ARG A 52 -2.45 -3.56 -12.98
CA ARG A 52 -2.91 -2.22 -13.37
C ARG A 52 -2.79 -1.19 -12.26
N HIS A 53 -2.13 -1.55 -11.16
CA HIS A 53 -2.14 -0.75 -9.95
C HIS A 53 -0.95 0.19 -9.88
N ARG A 54 -1.12 1.27 -9.11
CA ARG A 54 -0.04 2.14 -8.67
C ARG A 54 0.11 1.96 -7.18
N TYR A 55 1.25 1.38 -6.79
CA TYR A 55 1.57 1.12 -5.39
C TYR A 55 2.33 2.32 -4.85
N LEU A 56 1.69 3.06 -3.94
CA LEU A 56 2.31 4.19 -3.26
C LEU A 56 2.76 3.72 -1.88
N ASP A 57 4.07 3.63 -1.68
CA ASP A 57 4.65 3.34 -0.38
C ASP A 57 4.88 4.65 0.37
N LEU A 58 4.15 4.79 1.47
CA LEU A 58 4.15 5.95 2.36
C LEU A 58 5.02 5.70 3.61
N SER A 59 6.03 4.83 3.51
CA SER A 59 7.05 4.65 4.53
C SER A 59 8.30 5.48 4.22
N PRO A 60 9.00 6.00 5.25
CA PRO A 60 10.30 6.64 5.04
C PRO A 60 11.35 5.68 4.46
N SER A 61 11.31 4.40 4.81
CA SER A 61 12.30 3.43 4.36
C SER A 61 12.08 2.91 2.94
N GLY A 62 10.90 3.12 2.35
CA GLY A 62 10.53 2.51 1.06
C GLY A 62 10.41 0.98 1.13
N SER A 63 10.11 0.42 2.31
CA SER A 63 10.13 -1.03 2.54
C SER A 63 9.11 -1.80 1.71
N LEU A 64 7.88 -1.28 1.58
CA LEU A 64 6.84 -1.94 0.78
C LEU A 64 7.13 -1.80 -0.71
N ALA A 65 7.66 -0.67 -1.15
CA ALA A 65 8.10 -0.48 -2.53
C ALA A 65 9.18 -1.52 -2.89
N ASN A 66 10.14 -1.77 -1.99
CA ASN A 66 11.17 -2.80 -2.17
C ASN A 66 10.62 -4.23 -2.17
N LEU A 67 9.51 -4.51 -1.51
CA LEU A 67 8.82 -5.80 -1.58
C LEU A 67 8.06 -5.97 -2.90
N VAL A 68 7.42 -4.91 -3.40
CA VAL A 68 6.62 -4.94 -4.62
C VAL A 68 7.50 -4.93 -5.87
N ARG A 69 8.55 -4.10 -5.91
CA ARG A 69 9.35 -3.84 -7.12
C ARG A 69 9.89 -5.09 -7.80
N PRO A 70 10.47 -6.09 -7.09
CA PRO A 70 11.00 -7.31 -7.72
C PRO A 70 9.91 -8.21 -8.32
N ARG A 71 8.64 -7.98 -7.97
CA ARG A 71 7.49 -8.75 -8.47
C ARG A 71 6.88 -8.17 -9.73
N LEU A 72 7.28 -6.96 -10.10
CA LEU A 72 6.85 -6.29 -11.33
C LEU A 72 7.88 -6.60 -12.42
N THR A 73 7.41 -7.09 -13.57
CA THR A 73 8.27 -7.25 -14.74
C THR A 73 8.45 -5.90 -15.46
N ASP A 74 9.44 -5.78 -16.35
CA ASP A 74 9.60 -4.56 -17.16
C ASP A 74 8.38 -4.26 -18.04
N ARG A 75 7.56 -5.28 -18.34
CA ARG A 75 6.32 -5.16 -19.12
C ARG A 75 5.07 -4.96 -18.26
N SER A 76 5.21 -5.02 -16.93
CA SER A 76 4.12 -4.79 -15.98
C SER A 76 3.43 -3.47 -16.31
N ALA A 77 2.11 -3.43 -16.41
CA ALA A 77 1.41 -2.15 -16.46
C ALA A 77 1.33 -1.50 -15.07
N SER A 78 1.57 -2.25 -13.98
CA SER A 78 1.70 -1.72 -12.62
C SER A 78 3.02 -1.00 -12.37
N ARG A 79 3.02 -0.08 -11.40
CA ARG A 79 4.20 0.69 -10.96
C ARG A 79 4.22 0.84 -9.44
N THR A 80 5.41 1.01 -8.87
CA THR A 80 5.61 1.23 -7.42
C THR A 80 6.44 2.49 -7.16
N PHE A 81 6.06 3.27 -6.14
CA PHE A 81 6.64 4.56 -5.81
C PHE A 81 6.85 4.71 -4.29
N PRO A 82 8.10 4.86 -3.80
CA PRO A 82 8.40 5.11 -2.39
C PRO A 82 8.24 6.58 -1.99
N VAL A 83 7.02 7.11 -2.08
CA VAL A 83 6.69 8.55 -2.08
C VAL A 83 7.33 9.33 -0.93
N LEU A 84 7.43 8.76 0.27
CA LEU A 84 7.90 9.45 1.48
C LEU A 84 9.37 9.16 1.85
N SER A 85 10.17 8.62 0.92
CA SER A 85 11.57 8.34 1.22
C SER A 85 12.37 9.63 1.49
N PRO A 86 13.07 9.76 2.65
CA PRO A 86 13.81 10.95 3.04
C PRO A 86 15.10 11.13 2.21
N PHE A 87 15.49 10.12 1.45
CA PHE A 87 16.64 10.17 0.55
C PHE A 87 16.30 10.80 -0.80
N SER A 88 15.06 11.24 -1.00
CA SER A 88 14.65 11.96 -2.19
C SER A 88 14.70 13.46 -1.99
N THR A 89 15.08 14.18 -3.05
CA THR A 89 15.05 15.64 -3.10
C THR A 89 13.60 16.15 -3.05
N ASP A 90 13.38 17.28 -2.37
CA ASP A 90 12.13 18.05 -2.19
C ASP A 90 11.00 17.70 -3.19
N GLY A 91 10.19 16.71 -2.86
CA GLY A 91 8.98 16.36 -3.62
C GLY A 91 9.20 15.66 -4.97
N ALA A 92 10.44 15.36 -5.37
CA ALA A 92 10.74 14.74 -6.67
C ALA A 92 10.03 13.39 -6.88
N LEU A 93 9.82 12.62 -5.81
CA LEU A 93 9.06 11.36 -5.89
C LEU A 93 7.56 11.59 -6.09
N TRP A 94 7.02 12.67 -5.55
CA TRP A 94 5.63 13.06 -5.78
C TRP A 94 5.40 13.50 -7.23
N GLU A 95 6.30 14.32 -7.78
CA GLU A 95 6.24 14.73 -9.19
C GLU A 95 6.27 13.53 -10.14
N ARG A 96 7.05 12.49 -9.82
CA ARG A 96 7.06 11.24 -10.59
C ARG A 96 5.72 10.51 -10.58
N VAL A 97 4.98 10.55 -9.47
CA VAL A 97 3.63 9.96 -9.39
C VAL A 97 2.67 10.74 -10.27
N LEU A 98 2.72 12.08 -10.23
CA LEU A 98 1.88 12.95 -11.07
C LEU A 98 2.15 12.77 -12.57
N ALA A 99 3.42 12.68 -12.95
CA ALA A 99 3.82 12.44 -14.34
C ALA A 99 3.30 11.10 -14.86
N ASP A 100 3.39 10.02 -14.06
CA ASP A 100 2.89 8.70 -14.43
C ASP A 100 1.36 8.69 -14.58
N ARG A 101 0.63 9.32 -13.65
CA ARG A 101 -0.83 9.46 -13.74
C ARG A 101 -1.26 10.17 -15.03
N THR A 102 -0.58 11.28 -15.36
CA THR A 102 -0.92 12.06 -16.55
C THR A 102 -0.62 11.31 -17.84
N ALA A 103 0.37 10.41 -17.84
CA ALA A 103 0.62 9.52 -18.99
C ALA A 103 -0.47 8.46 -19.14
N ALA A 104 -1.00 7.93 -18.03
CA ALA A 104 -2.08 6.95 -18.05
C ALA A 104 -3.41 7.54 -18.57
N ASP A 105 -3.74 8.79 -18.22
CA ASP A 105 -4.97 9.47 -18.66
C ASP A 105 -5.00 9.80 -20.18
N ARG A 106 -3.87 9.66 -20.88
CA ARG A 106 -3.72 9.96 -22.32
C ARG A 106 -3.67 8.73 -23.24
N SER A 107 -3.75 7.52 -22.67
CA SER A 107 -3.65 6.24 -23.39
C SER A 107 -5.01 5.55 -23.47
#